data_AF-A0A920NFI7-F1
#
_entry.id   AF-A0A920NFI7-F1
#
_cell.length_a   1.000
_cell.length_b   1.000
_cell.length_c   1.000
_cell.angle_alpha   90.00
_cell.angle_beta   90.00
_cell.angle_gamma   90.00
#
_symmetry.space_group_name_H-M   'P 1'
#
loop_
_entity.id
_entity.type
_entity.pdbx_description
1 polymer ?
#
loop_
_entity_poly.entity_id
_entity_poly.type
_entity_poly.pdbx_seq_one_letter_code
_entity_poly.pdbx_strand_id
1 'polypeptide(L)'
;MSKKMIERDKHISVGTRPERMDAKDKVTGHALYGTDINLPGLLHGRVLRSPHAHARIVSIDTSKAEALPGVFAVVIANDLPEADDRTEKAGESTINYKFLRIITWPVTKCCM
;
A
#
# COMPACT_ATOMS: atom_id res chain seq x y z
N MET A 1 18.96 9.47 50.96
CA MET A 1 18.57 10.05 49.66
C MET A 1 17.11 9.68 49.39
N SER A 2 16.20 10.56 49.81
CA SER A 2 14.75 10.37 49.72
C SER A 2 14.29 10.58 48.27
N LYS A 3 13.73 9.53 47.65
CA LYS A 3 13.00 9.66 46.39
C LYS A 3 11.80 10.57 46.64
N LYS A 4 11.90 11.82 46.17
CA LYS A 4 10.81 12.81 46.18
C LYS A 4 9.60 12.16 45.49
N MET A 5 8.52 11.94 46.22
CA MET A 5 7.24 11.49 45.66
C MET A 5 6.82 12.54 44.63
N ILE A 6 6.75 12.14 43.36
CA ILE A 6 6.28 13.00 42.28
C ILE A 6 4.78 13.22 42.51
N GLU A 7 4.42 14.46 42.80
CA GLU A 7 3.04 14.91 42.91
C GLU A 7 2.35 14.64 41.56
N ARG A 8 1.30 13.81 41.58
CA ARG A 8 0.56 13.44 40.37
C ARG A 8 -0.22 14.66 39.90
N ASP A 9 0.35 15.38 38.96
CA ASP A 9 -0.33 16.48 38.28
C ASP A 9 -1.66 15.95 37.71
N LYS A 10 -2.77 16.61 38.04
CA LYS A 10 -4.11 16.20 37.59
C LYS A 10 -4.21 16.51 36.10
N HIS A 11 -3.79 15.57 35.26
CA HIS A 11 -3.94 15.66 33.83
C HIS A 11 -5.44 15.59 33.48
N ILE A 12 -6.02 16.70 33.03
CA ILE A 12 -7.46 16.86 32.74
C ILE A 12 -7.98 15.84 31.70
N SER A 13 -7.09 15.31 30.86
CA SER A 13 -7.45 14.44 29.73
C SER A 13 -6.88 13.01 29.81
N VAL A 14 -5.94 12.71 30.72
CA VAL A 14 -5.31 11.38 30.76
C VAL A 14 -6.16 10.47 31.66
N GLY A 15 -6.69 9.39 31.09
CA GLY A 15 -7.55 8.43 31.80
C GLY A 15 -9.05 8.76 31.78
N THR A 16 -9.46 9.83 31.08
CA THR A 16 -10.87 10.15 30.83
C THR A 16 -11.35 9.56 29.50
N ARG A 17 -12.66 9.63 29.21
CA ARG A 17 -13.26 9.19 27.93
C ARG A 17 -13.66 10.42 27.08
N PRO A 18 -12.69 11.16 26.49
CA PRO A 18 -13.01 12.28 25.63
C PRO A 18 -13.68 11.79 24.33
N GLU A 19 -14.51 12.63 23.72
CA GLU A 19 -14.99 12.40 22.36
C GLU A 19 -13.80 12.36 21.40
N ARG A 20 -13.78 11.33 20.57
CA ARG A 20 -12.75 11.17 19.53
C ARG A 20 -13.04 12.17 18.40
N MET A 21 -12.09 13.06 18.11
CA MET A 21 -12.29 14.15 17.15
C MET A 21 -12.65 13.66 15.75
N ASP A 22 -12.04 12.56 15.28
CA ASP A 22 -12.30 11.94 13.99
C ASP A 22 -13.53 11.02 13.97
N ALA A 23 -14.23 10.84 15.11
CA ALA A 23 -15.37 9.92 15.17
C ALA A 23 -16.56 10.41 14.37
N LYS A 24 -16.87 11.72 14.41
CA LYS A 24 -18.03 12.30 13.71
C LYS A 24 -17.94 12.09 12.21
N ASP A 25 -16.80 12.44 11.61
CA ASP A 25 -16.61 12.30 10.16
C ASP A 25 -16.64 10.85 9.69
N LYS A 26 -16.18 9.91 10.52
CA LYS A 26 -16.20 8.47 10.21
C LYS A 26 -17.61 7.87 10.28
N VAL A 27 -18.45 8.31 11.22
CA VAL A 27 -19.82 7.78 11.36
C VAL A 27 -20.80 8.44 10.37
N THR A 28 -20.50 9.64 9.88
CA THR A 28 -21.32 10.32 8.87
C THR A 28 -20.91 10.02 7.43
N GLY A 29 -19.79 9.33 7.23
CA GLY A 29 -19.24 9.06 5.89
C GLY A 29 -18.57 10.28 5.24
N HIS A 30 -18.26 11.32 6.02
CA HIS A 30 -17.53 12.50 5.53
C HIS A 30 -16.01 12.29 5.53
N ALA A 31 -15.51 11.28 6.26
CA ALA A 31 -14.10 10.94 6.26
C ALA A 31 -13.69 10.42 4.87
N LEU A 32 -12.73 11.10 4.23
CA LEU A 32 -12.17 10.70 2.95
C LEU A 32 -11.06 9.68 3.16
N TYR A 33 -11.18 8.54 2.48
CA TYR A 33 -10.14 7.53 2.39
C TYR A 33 -9.46 7.59 1.02
N GLY A 34 -8.30 6.94 0.88
CA GLY A 34 -7.53 6.98 -0.37
C GLY A 34 -8.29 6.48 -1.60
N THR A 35 -9.33 5.65 -1.41
CA THR A 35 -10.22 5.15 -2.47
C THR A 35 -11.29 6.15 -2.91
N ASP A 36 -11.56 7.17 -2.11
CA ASP A 36 -12.65 8.13 -2.34
C ASP A 36 -12.18 9.35 -3.15
N ILE A 37 -10.89 9.42 -3.42
CA ILE A 37 -10.27 10.53 -4.15
C ILE A 37 -10.39 10.27 -5.66
N ASN A 38 -11.16 11.11 -6.34
CA ASN A 38 -11.26 11.12 -7.80
C ASN A 38 -10.54 12.35 -8.37
N LEU A 39 -9.45 12.14 -9.10
CA LEU A 39 -8.71 13.19 -9.79
C LEU A 39 -8.94 13.09 -11.31
N PRO A 40 -8.95 14.22 -12.04
CA PRO A 40 -8.99 14.19 -13.50
C PRO A 40 -7.76 13.46 -14.04
N GLY A 41 -7.97 12.43 -14.88
CA GLY A 41 -6.90 11.60 -15.43
C GLY A 41 -6.41 10.47 -14.50
N LEU A 42 -7.14 10.14 -13.43
CA LEU A 42 -6.82 8.99 -12.58
C LEU A 42 -6.87 7.69 -13.40
N LEU A 43 -5.77 6.93 -13.39
CA LEU A 43 -5.69 5.60 -13.98
C LEU A 43 -5.96 4.53 -12.93
N HIS A 44 -6.80 3.55 -13.25
CA HIS A 44 -7.07 2.43 -12.37
C HIS A 44 -6.10 1.29 -12.65
N GLY A 45 -5.35 0.85 -11.66
CA GLY A 45 -4.42 -0.27 -11.77
C GLY A 45 -5.00 -1.59 -11.26
N ARG A 46 -4.71 -2.70 -11.96
CA ARG A 46 -5.01 -4.06 -11.49
C ARG A 46 -3.74 -4.88 -11.39
N VAL A 47 -3.58 -5.70 -10.35
CA VAL A 47 -2.38 -6.53 -10.13
C VAL A 47 -2.71 -8.01 -10.45
N LEU A 48 -1.93 -8.65 -11.33
CA LEU A 48 -2.12 -10.07 -11.69
C LEU A 48 -1.22 -10.98 -10.84
N ARG A 49 -1.72 -11.64 -9.81
CA ARG A 49 -0.86 -12.45 -8.91
C ARG A 49 -0.52 -13.83 -9.48
N SER A 50 0.62 -14.40 -9.07
CA SER A 50 0.99 -15.76 -9.41
C SER A 50 0.04 -16.79 -8.76
N PRO A 51 -0.40 -17.83 -9.48
CA PRO A 51 -1.22 -18.91 -8.91
C PRO A 51 -0.39 -19.94 -8.13
N HIS A 52 0.94 -19.94 -8.31
CA HIS A 52 1.86 -20.87 -7.65
C HIS A 52 2.57 -20.21 -6.47
N ALA A 53 2.71 -20.96 -5.36
CA ALA A 53 3.42 -20.50 -4.17
C ALA A 53 4.94 -20.34 -4.39
N HIS A 54 5.53 -21.18 -5.24
CA HIS A 54 6.94 -21.10 -5.63
C HIS A 54 7.12 -21.57 -7.07
N ALA A 55 7.52 -20.66 -7.96
CA ALA A 55 7.78 -20.95 -9.36
C ALA A 55 8.80 -19.96 -9.94
N ARG A 56 9.55 -20.41 -10.95
CA ARG A 56 10.42 -19.53 -11.74
C ARG A 56 9.65 -19.04 -12.98
N ILE A 57 9.63 -17.73 -13.17
CA ILE A 57 9.07 -17.12 -14.38
C ILE A 57 10.03 -17.39 -15.54
N VAL A 58 9.56 -18.08 -16.57
CA VAL A 58 10.36 -18.38 -17.78
C VAL A 58 10.18 -17.26 -18.82
N SER A 59 8.94 -16.84 -19.04
CA SER A 59 8.59 -15.77 -19.97
C SER A 59 7.28 -15.09 -19.57
N ILE A 60 7.12 -13.84 -20.01
CA ILE A 60 5.88 -13.05 -19.88
C ILE A 60 5.60 -12.45 -21.26
N ASP A 61 4.37 -12.62 -21.75
CA ASP A 61 3.90 -11.99 -22.99
C ASP A 61 2.79 -10.97 -22.65
N THR A 62 3.05 -9.70 -22.93
CA THR A 62 2.15 -8.57 -22.65
C THR A 62 1.31 -8.15 -23.85
N SER A 63 1.58 -8.70 -25.05
CA SER A 63 0.99 -8.25 -26.32
C SER A 63 -0.54 -8.23 -26.30
N LYS A 64 -1.16 -9.26 -25.73
CA LYS A 64 -2.63 -9.36 -25.60
C LYS A 64 -3.21 -8.33 -24.65
N ALA A 65 -2.49 -7.97 -23.60
CA ALA A 65 -2.95 -6.98 -22.63
C ALA A 65 -2.84 -5.56 -23.19
N GLU A 66 -1.75 -5.25 -23.89
CA GLU A 66 -1.53 -3.95 -24.54
C GLU A 66 -2.51 -3.70 -25.70
N ALA A 67 -2.92 -4.75 -26.41
CA ALA A 67 -3.88 -4.64 -27.53
C ALA A 67 -5.33 -4.35 -27.09
N LEU A 68 -5.66 -4.43 -25.80
CA LEU A 68 -7.03 -4.21 -25.33
C LEU A 68 -7.38 -2.72 -25.32
N PRO A 69 -8.58 -2.33 -25.79
CA PRO A 69 -9.03 -0.96 -25.70
C PRO A 69 -9.14 -0.51 -24.23
N GLY A 70 -8.65 0.70 -23.94
CA GLY A 70 -8.66 1.29 -22.60
C GLY A 70 -7.40 0.99 -21.79
N VAL A 71 -6.45 0.18 -22.28
CA VAL A 71 -5.17 -0.05 -21.59
C VAL A 71 -4.20 1.09 -21.93
N PHE A 72 -3.75 1.79 -20.89
CA PHE A 72 -2.76 2.84 -21.00
C PHE A 72 -1.32 2.29 -20.96
N ALA A 73 -1.06 1.36 -20.05
CA ALA A 73 0.25 0.74 -19.87
C ALA A 73 0.13 -0.65 -19.28
N VAL A 74 1.14 -1.48 -19.56
CA VAL A 74 1.42 -2.74 -18.87
C VAL A 74 2.84 -2.62 -18.33
N VAL A 75 2.99 -2.76 -17.01
CA VAL A 75 4.29 -2.69 -16.35
C VAL A 75 4.74 -4.10 -15.99
N ILE A 76 6.02 -4.41 -16.19
CA ILE A 76 6.61 -5.69 -15.79
C ILE A 76 7.88 -5.47 -14.96
N ALA A 77 8.41 -6.55 -14.41
CA ALA A 77 9.64 -6.54 -13.61
C ALA A 77 10.87 -5.98 -14.32
N ASN A 78 10.83 -5.90 -15.66
CA ASN A 78 11.91 -5.37 -16.50
C ASN A 78 11.89 -3.84 -16.59
N ASP A 79 10.74 -3.21 -16.32
CA ASP A 79 10.60 -1.75 -16.34
C ASP A 79 11.00 -1.10 -15.00
N LEU A 80 11.14 -1.92 -13.97
CA LEU A 80 11.53 -1.49 -12.62
C LEU A 80 13.05 -1.52 -12.47
N PRO A 81 13.65 -0.57 -11.72
CA PRO A 81 15.08 -0.57 -11.44
C PRO A 81 15.50 -1.84 -10.69
N GLU A 82 16.75 -2.26 -10.89
CA GLU A 82 17.31 -3.39 -10.16
C GLU A 82 17.43 -3.05 -8.67
N ALA A 83 16.70 -3.79 -7.84
CA ALA A 83 16.77 -3.66 -6.40
C ALA A 83 17.79 -4.67 -5.83
N ASP A 84 18.58 -4.21 -4.87
CA ASP A 84 19.54 -5.05 -4.15
C ASP A 84 18.82 -6.12 -3.30
N ASP A 85 19.52 -7.19 -2.96
CA ASP A 85 19.02 -8.32 -2.16
C ASP A 85 18.95 -7.95 -0.67
N ARG A 86 18.16 -6.92 -0.36
CA ARG A 86 18.00 -6.37 0.98
C ARG A 86 16.58 -6.59 1.46
N THR A 87 16.49 -7.13 2.66
CA THR A 87 15.21 -7.33 3.34
C THR A 87 14.94 -6.09 4.16
N GLU A 88 13.91 -5.35 3.77
CA GLU A 88 13.61 -4.03 4.32
C GLU A 88 12.20 -4.08 4.92
N LYS A 89 11.99 -3.36 6.02
CA LYS A 89 10.67 -3.29 6.65
C LYS A 89 9.82 -2.30 5.87
N ALA A 90 8.89 -2.83 5.07
CA ALA A 90 7.86 -2.03 4.43
C ALA A 90 6.55 -2.25 5.20
N GLY A 91 6.28 -1.32 6.13
CA GLY A 91 5.09 -1.37 6.97
C GLY A 91 5.08 -2.58 7.91
N GLU A 92 4.04 -3.42 7.79
CA GLU A 92 3.79 -4.59 8.65
C GLU A 92 4.56 -5.85 8.22
N SER A 93 5.27 -5.81 7.09
CA SER A 93 5.98 -6.98 6.55
C SER A 93 7.43 -6.66 6.23
N THR A 94 8.30 -7.66 6.44
CA THR A 94 9.67 -7.62 5.95
C THR A 94 9.64 -8.10 4.51
N ILE A 95 9.82 -7.18 3.57
CA ILE A 95 9.79 -7.49 2.14
C ILE A 95 11.21 -7.37 1.62
N ASN A 96 11.60 -8.29 0.76
CA ASN A 96 12.84 -8.18 0.04
C ASN A 96 12.55 -7.64 -1.36
N TYR A 97 13.14 -6.48 -1.67
CA TYR A 97 12.86 -5.74 -2.91
C TYR A 97 13.26 -6.50 -4.17
N LYS A 98 14.25 -7.41 -4.08
CA LYS A 98 14.60 -8.34 -5.17
C LYS A 98 13.42 -9.24 -5.54
N PHE A 99 12.65 -9.69 -4.55
CA PHE A 99 11.47 -10.51 -4.77
C PHE A 99 10.20 -9.69 -5.05
N LEU A 100 10.18 -8.38 -4.82
CA LEU A 100 9.08 -7.51 -5.25
C LEU A 100 8.92 -7.53 -6.78
N ARG A 101 10.03 -7.62 -7.52
CA ARG A 101 10.04 -7.87 -8.97
C ARG A 101 9.37 -9.20 -9.38
N ILE A 102 9.27 -10.18 -8.48
CA ILE A 102 8.86 -11.56 -8.81
C ILE A 102 7.48 -11.90 -8.19
N ILE A 103 7.21 -11.44 -6.98
CA ILE A 103 6.07 -11.86 -6.13
C ILE A 103 4.89 -10.90 -6.27
N THR A 104 5.13 -9.65 -6.64
CA THR A 104 4.08 -8.65 -6.86
C THR A 104 4.11 -8.21 -8.31
N TRP A 105 3.74 -9.12 -9.21
CA TRP A 105 3.41 -8.85 -10.60
C TRP A 105 2.66 -7.52 -10.78
N PRO A 106 3.31 -6.40 -11.14
CA PRO A 106 2.60 -5.18 -11.36
C PRO A 106 2.27 -5.11 -12.84
N VAL A 107 1.59 -6.12 -13.41
CA VAL A 107 0.88 -5.97 -14.70
C VAL A 107 -0.29 -5.04 -14.42
N THR A 108 0.05 -3.79 -14.14
CA THR A 108 -0.84 -2.75 -13.74
C THR A 108 -1.58 -2.39 -15.00
N LYS A 109 -2.70 -3.08 -15.24
CA LYS A 109 -3.64 -2.67 -16.27
C LYS A 109 -4.12 -1.29 -15.84
N CYS A 110 -3.50 -0.23 -16.36
CA CYS A 110 -3.96 1.13 -16.18
C CYS A 110 -5.13 1.32 -17.13
N CYS A 111 -6.35 1.07 -16.65
CA CYS A 111 -7.56 1.35 -17.42
C CYS A 111 -7.94 2.83 -17.23
N MET A 112 -8.25 3.52 -18.33
CA MET A 112 -9.12 4.71 -18.28
C MET A 112 -10.52 4.33 -17.80
#